data_AF-A0A2T6FLU7-F1
#
_entry.id   AF-A0A2T6FLU7-F1
#
_cell.length_a   1.000
_cell.length_b   1.000
_cell.length_c   1.000
_cell.angle_alpha   90.00
_cell.angle_beta   90.00
_cell.angle_gamma   90.00
#
_symmetry.space_group_name_H-M   'P 1'
#
loop_
_entity.id
_entity.type
_entity.pdbx_description
1 polymer ?
#
loop_
_entity_poly.entity_id
_entity_poly.type
_entity_poly.pdbx_seq_one_letter_code
_entity_poly.pdbx_strand_id
1 'polypeptide(L)'
;MDMKINKEILRRERELRAWTQSHLAEVADLSMRTVQRIERTGDASMESASALAAALDLELAALLDAPLVASRTVPSKLHRYKLWSAIGVIGSALVALGCWSTATAEQVMVSLSIEAPGNVYSDMMLLNEIGKESEVNLDNQFRMVFSTNRQGEHLFVTAKIYNFVENEYRLFSNPAMLVEDQKPASMHVSFPDGQRINLQLVADF
;
A
#
# COMPACT_ATOMS: atom_id res chain seq x y z
N MET A 1 -29.44 -18.47 6.78
CA MET A 1 -28.41 -18.88 5.80
C MET A 1 -27.10 -18.35 6.35
N ASP A 2 -26.13 -19.22 6.57
CA ASP A 2 -24.85 -18.84 7.15
C ASP A 2 -23.90 -18.41 6.03
N MET A 3 -23.28 -17.25 6.20
CA MET A 3 -22.29 -16.70 5.27
C MET A 3 -20.89 -17.03 5.77
N LYS A 4 -20.00 -17.35 4.82
CA LYS A 4 -18.58 -17.55 5.10
C LYS A 4 -17.81 -16.24 4.87
N ILE A 5 -17.32 -15.67 5.96
CA ILE A 5 -16.51 -14.46 6.01
C ILE A 5 -15.04 -14.84 5.93
N ASN A 6 -14.29 -14.09 5.11
CA ASN A 6 -12.85 -14.17 5.09
C ASN A 6 -12.27 -13.49 6.34
N LYS A 7 -11.87 -14.32 7.31
CA LYS A 7 -11.32 -13.89 8.60
C LYS A 7 -10.06 -13.03 8.49
N GLU A 8 -9.23 -13.26 7.47
CA GLU A 8 -7.98 -12.53 7.27
C GLU A 8 -8.26 -11.10 6.79
N ILE A 9 -9.24 -10.93 5.88
CA ILE A 9 -9.71 -9.62 5.43
C ILE A 9 -10.35 -8.87 6.60
N LEU A 10 -11.26 -9.53 7.33
CA LEU A 10 -11.93 -8.92 8.50
C LEU A 10 -10.92 -8.40 9.54
N ARG A 11 -9.92 -9.22 9.87
CA ARG A 11 -8.87 -8.87 10.83
C ARG A 11 -7.98 -7.74 10.32
N ARG A 12 -7.55 -7.82 9.06
CA ARG A 12 -6.73 -6.78 8.41
C ARG A 12 -7.41 -5.43 8.44
N GLU A 13 -8.67 -5.36 8.01
CA GLU A 13 -9.44 -4.12 7.93
C GLU A 13 -9.65 -3.50 9.32
N ARG A 14 -9.84 -4.33 10.35
CA ARG A 14 -9.88 -3.87 11.74
C ARG A 14 -8.53 -3.28 12.19
N GLU A 15 -7.43 -3.96 11.91
CA GLU A 15 -6.08 -3.56 12.32
C GLU A 15 -5.60 -2.30 11.57
N LEU A 16 -5.93 -2.15 10.28
CA LEU A 16 -5.65 -0.94 9.50
C LEU A 16 -6.30 0.32 10.09
N ARG A 17 -7.45 0.17 10.75
CA ARG A 17 -8.18 1.26 11.43
C ARG A 17 -7.74 1.43 12.89
N ALA A 18 -6.74 0.68 13.36
CA ALA A 18 -6.31 0.62 14.76
C ALA A 18 -7.46 0.26 15.74
N TRP A 19 -8.42 -0.54 15.28
CA TRP A 19 -9.60 -0.90 16.07
C TRP A 19 -9.37 -2.15 16.91
N THR A 20 -9.82 -2.13 18.16
CA THR A 20 -9.92 -3.35 18.98
C THR A 20 -11.16 -4.15 18.57
N GLN A 21 -11.21 -5.43 18.95
CA GLN A 21 -12.41 -6.25 18.72
C GLN A 21 -13.66 -5.67 19.39
N SER A 22 -13.51 -5.01 20.53
CA SER A 22 -14.61 -4.33 21.22
C SER A 22 -15.09 -3.10 20.44
N HIS A 23 -14.17 -2.33 19.84
CA HIS A 23 -14.52 -1.16 19.05
C HIS A 23 -15.21 -1.54 17.74
N LEU A 24 -14.74 -2.59 17.04
CA LEU A 24 -15.44 -3.11 15.87
C LEU A 24 -16.85 -3.60 16.23
N ALA A 25 -17.01 -4.24 17.38
CA ALA A 25 -18.30 -4.69 17.87
C ALA A 25 -19.26 -3.52 18.12
N GLU A 26 -18.76 -2.45 18.74
CA GLU A 26 -19.53 -1.22 18.99
C GLU A 26 -19.98 -0.54 17.68
N VAL A 27 -19.07 -0.36 16.72
CA VAL A 27 -19.39 0.28 15.43
C VAL A 27 -20.32 -0.58 14.57
N ALA A 28 -20.19 -1.90 14.63
CA ALA A 28 -21.05 -2.84 13.91
C ALA A 28 -22.38 -3.13 14.61
N ASP A 29 -22.65 -2.56 15.79
CA ASP A 29 -23.80 -2.88 16.62
C ASP A 29 -23.93 -4.41 16.89
N LEU A 30 -22.80 -5.06 17.16
CA LEU A 30 -22.68 -6.47 17.46
C LEU A 30 -22.09 -6.69 18.86
N SER A 31 -22.29 -7.88 19.43
CA SER A 31 -21.57 -8.24 20.65
C SER A 31 -20.10 -8.53 20.36
N MET A 32 -19.20 -8.20 21.29
CA MET A 32 -17.78 -8.55 21.20
C MET A 32 -17.57 -10.06 20.97
N ARG A 33 -18.40 -10.91 21.60
CA ARG A 33 -18.37 -12.37 21.41
C ARG A 33 -18.73 -12.77 19.98
N THR A 34 -19.65 -12.06 19.34
CA THR A 34 -20.03 -12.29 17.94
C THR A 34 -18.84 -11.99 17.03
N VAL A 35 -18.20 -10.83 17.20
CA VAL A 35 -17.00 -10.44 16.42
C VAL A 35 -15.87 -11.45 16.62
N GLN A 36 -15.55 -11.82 17.87
CA GLN A 36 -14.53 -12.83 18.18
C GLN A 36 -14.82 -14.19 17.54
N ARG A 37 -16.09 -14.64 17.59
CA ARG A 37 -16.50 -15.89 16.97
C ARG A 37 -16.32 -15.83 15.46
N ILE A 38 -16.71 -14.73 14.82
CA ILE A 38 -16.59 -14.55 13.37
C ILE A 38 -15.11 -14.47 12.95
N GLU A 39 -14.26 -13.72 13.66
CA GLU A 39 -12.82 -13.68 13.38
C GLU A 39 -12.14 -15.06 13.56
N ARG A 40 -12.67 -15.91 14.46
CA ARG A 40 -12.12 -17.26 14.68
C ARG A 40 -12.63 -18.31 13.69
N THR A 41 -13.92 -18.29 13.38
CA THR A 41 -14.61 -19.37 12.63
C THR A 41 -14.92 -19.00 11.19
N GLY A 42 -15.05 -17.70 10.89
CA GLY A 42 -15.53 -17.18 9.63
C GLY A 42 -17.05 -17.32 9.44
N ASP A 43 -17.80 -17.83 10.41
CA ASP A 43 -19.24 -18.09 10.23
C ASP A 43 -20.08 -16.93 10.77
N ALA A 44 -20.83 -16.26 9.89
CA ALA A 44 -21.69 -15.13 10.25
C ALA A 44 -23.11 -15.32 9.70
N SER A 45 -24.11 -14.79 10.40
CA SER A 45 -25.44 -14.63 9.79
C SER A 45 -25.37 -13.53 8.72
N MET A 46 -26.35 -13.50 7.81
CA MET A 46 -26.40 -12.45 6.78
C MET A 46 -26.46 -11.05 7.38
N GLU A 47 -27.20 -10.89 8.49
CA GLU A 47 -27.31 -9.64 9.23
C GLU A 47 -25.97 -9.24 9.86
N SER A 48 -25.28 -10.19 10.51
CA SER A 48 -23.97 -9.94 11.12
C SER A 48 -22.92 -9.60 10.07
N ALA A 49 -22.95 -10.30 8.94
CA ALA A 49 -22.04 -10.08 7.83
C ALA A 49 -22.25 -8.70 7.19
N SER A 50 -23.52 -8.32 6.97
CA SER A 50 -23.88 -7.00 6.45
C SER A 50 -23.52 -5.87 7.43
N ALA A 51 -23.72 -6.09 8.73
CA ALA A 51 -23.36 -5.12 9.77
C ALA A 51 -21.85 -4.89 9.84
N LEU A 52 -21.05 -5.95 9.75
CA LEU A 52 -19.58 -5.85 9.66
C LEU A 52 -19.12 -5.13 8.40
N ALA A 53 -19.72 -5.44 7.24
CA ALA A 53 -19.39 -4.78 5.99
C ALA A 53 -19.72 -3.27 6.04
N ALA A 54 -20.88 -2.91 6.58
CA ALA A 54 -21.27 -1.52 6.78
C ALA A 54 -20.36 -0.77 7.76
N ALA A 55 -19.98 -1.41 8.87
CA ALA A 55 -19.06 -0.82 9.86
C ALA A 55 -17.67 -0.55 9.29
N LEU A 56 -17.22 -1.37 8.34
CA LEU A 56 -15.93 -1.23 7.68
C LEU A 56 -15.98 -0.36 6.41
N ASP A 57 -17.17 0.12 6.01
CA ASP A 57 -17.40 0.81 4.72
C ASP A 57 -16.95 -0.02 3.51
N LEU A 58 -17.27 -1.32 3.54
CA LEU A 58 -16.93 -2.29 2.50
C LEU A 58 -18.18 -2.88 1.87
N GLU A 59 -18.05 -3.31 0.62
CA GLU A 59 -19.06 -4.15 -0.01
C GLU A 59 -19.05 -5.55 0.63
N LEU A 60 -20.23 -6.11 0.91
CA LEU A 60 -20.36 -7.43 1.55
C LEU A 60 -19.58 -8.52 0.78
N ALA A 61 -19.56 -8.46 -0.55
CA ALA A 61 -18.82 -9.40 -1.40
C ALA A 61 -17.30 -9.41 -1.13
N ALA A 62 -16.72 -8.27 -0.77
CA ALA A 62 -15.29 -8.16 -0.47
C ALA A 62 -14.92 -8.85 0.86
N LEU A 63 -15.89 -9.04 1.75
CA LEU A 63 -15.70 -9.66 3.06
C LEU A 63 -15.96 -11.18 3.04
N LEU A 64 -16.52 -11.72 1.95
CA LEU A 64 -16.84 -13.14 1.82
C LEU A 64 -15.64 -13.98 1.36
N ASP A 65 -15.60 -15.22 1.83
CA ASP A 65 -14.60 -16.21 1.45
C ASP A 65 -14.95 -16.83 0.10
N ALA A 66 -14.69 -16.10 -0.99
CA ALA A 66 -14.80 -16.61 -2.35
C ALA A 66 -13.49 -17.33 -2.74
N PRO A 67 -13.54 -18.48 -3.44
CA PRO A 67 -12.34 -19.18 -3.87
C PRO A 67 -11.50 -18.26 -4.75
N LEU A 68 -10.21 -18.18 -4.42
CA LEU A 68 -9.18 -17.36 -5.06
C LEU A 68 -9.04 -17.70 -6.55
N VAL A 69 -9.94 -17.20 -7.39
CA VAL A 69 -9.67 -17.02 -8.81
C VAL A 69 -8.95 -15.68 -8.90
N ALA A 70 -7.65 -15.75 -9.14
CA ALA A 70 -6.80 -14.62 -9.51
C ALA A 70 -7.56 -13.69 -10.48
N SER A 71 -8.00 -12.55 -9.97
CA SER A 71 -8.75 -11.55 -10.72
C SER A 71 -8.13 -10.21 -10.42
N ARG A 72 -7.57 -9.65 -11.48
CA ARG A 72 -7.00 -8.30 -11.61
C ARG A 72 -7.71 -7.27 -10.74
N THR A 73 -6.91 -6.44 -10.09
CA THR A 73 -7.34 -5.19 -9.45
C THR A 73 -8.16 -4.35 -10.42
N VAL A 74 -9.45 -4.22 -10.13
CA VAL A 74 -10.26 -3.11 -10.65
C VAL A 74 -10.66 -2.28 -9.43
N PRO A 75 -10.30 -1.00 -9.33
CA PRO A 75 -10.76 -0.16 -8.24
C PRO A 75 -12.24 0.16 -8.46
N SER A 76 -13.14 -0.49 -7.71
CA SER A 76 -14.54 -0.07 -7.61
C SER A 76 -14.63 1.15 -6.70
N LYS A 77 -14.48 2.35 -7.27
CA LYS A 77 -14.88 3.59 -6.60
C LYS A 77 -16.40 3.54 -6.40
N LEU A 78 -16.84 3.47 -5.14
CA LEU A 78 -18.26 3.47 -4.83
C LEU A 78 -18.85 4.87 -5.07
N HIS A 79 -19.63 4.92 -6.14
CA HIS A 79 -20.33 6.07 -6.63
C HIS A 79 -21.58 6.24 -5.71
N ARG A 80 -21.55 7.20 -4.77
CA ARG A 80 -22.75 7.67 -4.03
C ARG A 80 -23.28 8.95 -4.69
N TYR A 81 -24.24 8.77 -5.58
CA TYR A 81 -24.93 9.81 -6.35
C TYR A 81 -26.41 9.48 -6.26
N LYS A 82 -27.10 10.12 -5.30
CA LYS A 82 -28.52 10.48 -5.44
C LYS A 82 -28.91 11.41 -4.30
N LEU A 83 -29.58 12.52 -4.68
CA LEU A 83 -29.90 13.74 -3.94
C LEU A 83 -28.66 14.64 -3.79
N TRP A 84 -28.47 15.74 -4.53
CA TRP A 84 -29.38 16.87 -4.74
C TRP A 84 -29.38 17.33 -6.21
N SER A 85 -30.48 17.09 -6.92
CA SER A 85 -30.78 17.72 -8.21
C SER A 85 -31.44 19.08 -7.97
N ALA A 86 -30.75 20.20 -8.23
CA ALA A 86 -31.38 21.46 -8.72
C ALA A 86 -30.45 22.67 -8.97
N ILE A 87 -29.17 22.72 -8.56
CA ILE A 87 -28.36 23.94 -8.74
C ILE A 87 -26.94 23.58 -9.19
N GLY A 88 -26.62 23.80 -10.46
CA GLY A 88 -25.26 23.55 -10.97
C GLY A 88 -25.09 23.48 -12.49
N VAL A 89 -26.13 23.74 -13.29
CA VAL A 89 -26.05 23.77 -14.77
C VAL A 89 -25.11 24.86 -15.30
N ILE A 90 -24.57 25.75 -14.45
CA ILE A 90 -23.61 26.80 -14.83
C ILE A 90 -22.14 26.31 -14.78
N GLY A 91 -21.82 25.19 -14.13
CA GLY A 91 -20.45 24.68 -14.02
C GLY A 91 -19.93 23.89 -15.23
N SER A 92 -20.78 23.61 -16.22
CA SER A 92 -20.45 22.70 -17.33
C SER A 92 -19.55 23.32 -18.42
N ALA A 93 -19.29 24.63 -18.39
CA ALA A 93 -18.50 25.29 -19.44
C ALA A 93 -17.00 25.40 -19.12
N LEU A 94 -16.56 25.17 -17.88
CA LEU A 94 -15.14 25.37 -17.49
C LEU A 94 -14.33 24.06 -17.31
N VAL A 95 -14.98 22.89 -17.24
CA VAL A 95 -14.25 21.62 -17.06
C VAL A 95 -13.70 21.07 -18.38
N ALA A 96 -14.17 21.54 -19.53
CA ALA A 96 -13.67 21.11 -20.83
C ALA A 96 -12.25 21.60 -21.17
N LEU A 97 -11.69 22.55 -20.41
CA LEU A 97 -10.34 23.10 -20.65
C LEU A 97 -9.28 22.65 -19.64
N GLY A 98 -9.65 21.96 -18.55
CA GLY A 98 -8.73 21.66 -17.44
C GLY A 98 -8.28 20.20 -17.32
N CYS A 99 -8.84 19.28 -18.10
CA CYS A 99 -8.65 17.84 -17.90
C CYS A 99 -7.91 17.13 -19.05
N TRP A 100 -6.85 17.76 -19.58
CA TRP A 100 -5.83 17.07 -20.38
C TRP A 100 -4.48 17.16 -19.66
N SER A 101 -4.40 16.61 -18.45
CA SER A 101 -3.11 16.20 -17.87
C SER A 101 -3.11 14.69 -17.83
N THR A 102 -2.90 14.08 -19.00
CA THR A 102 -2.54 12.67 -19.07
C THR A 102 -1.13 12.55 -18.48
N ALA A 103 -1.04 12.27 -17.19
CA ALA A 103 0.21 11.79 -16.61
C ALA A 103 0.42 10.37 -17.15
N THR A 104 1.19 10.26 -18.24
CA THR A 104 1.68 8.99 -18.75
C THR A 104 2.67 8.46 -17.73
N ALA A 105 2.28 7.44 -16.96
CA ALA A 105 3.17 6.79 -16.02
C ALA A 105 4.22 5.97 -16.82
N GLU A 106 5.43 6.51 -16.96
CA GLU A 106 6.59 5.73 -17.42
C GLU A 106 6.97 4.71 -16.35
N GLN A 107 7.10 3.46 -16.76
CA GLN A 107 7.57 2.36 -15.92
C GLN A 107 9.06 2.16 -16.18
N VAL A 108 9.87 2.13 -15.11
CA VAL A 108 11.32 1.97 -15.16
C VAL A 108 11.69 0.68 -14.45
N MET A 109 12.53 -0.12 -15.08
CA MET A 109 13.11 -1.30 -14.44
C MET A 109 14.28 -0.86 -13.57
N VAL A 110 14.23 -1.22 -12.30
CA VAL A 110 15.27 -0.90 -11.31
C VAL A 110 15.81 -2.21 -10.76
N SER A 111 17.09 -2.51 -10.99
CA SER A 111 17.74 -3.60 -10.26
C SER A 111 18.36 -3.04 -8.98
N LEU A 112 18.02 -3.67 -7.85
CA LEU A 112 18.52 -3.31 -6.54
C LEU A 112 19.28 -4.48 -5.94
N SER A 113 20.53 -4.20 -5.55
CA SER A 113 21.35 -5.12 -4.76
C SER A 113 21.69 -4.48 -3.43
N ILE A 114 21.39 -5.19 -2.35
CA ILE A 114 21.57 -4.78 -0.95
C ILE A 114 22.53 -5.76 -0.30
N GLU A 115 23.69 -5.28 0.12
CA GLU A 115 24.62 -6.03 0.94
C GLU A 115 24.50 -5.56 2.39
N ALA A 116 24.03 -6.44 3.28
CA ALA A 116 23.85 -6.18 4.71
C ALA A 116 24.73 -7.13 5.55
N PRO A 117 25.03 -6.80 6.83
CA PRO A 117 25.87 -7.66 7.68
C PRO A 117 25.19 -9.02 7.92
N GLY A 118 25.69 -10.06 7.24
CA GLY A 118 25.20 -11.43 7.39
C GLY A 118 24.25 -11.91 6.29
N ASN A 119 23.66 -11.01 5.49
CA ASN A 119 22.75 -11.34 4.38
C ASN A 119 23.05 -10.49 3.13
N VAL A 120 23.12 -11.16 1.98
CA VAL A 120 23.23 -10.50 0.68
C VAL A 120 21.91 -10.67 -0.06
N TYR A 121 21.21 -9.56 -0.32
CA TYR A 121 19.99 -9.53 -1.13
C TYR A 121 20.34 -8.95 -2.49
N SER A 122 20.74 -9.81 -3.43
CA SER A 122 21.11 -9.39 -4.78
C SER A 122 19.93 -9.50 -5.75
N ASP A 123 19.98 -8.67 -6.79
CA ASP A 123 19.17 -8.80 -8.02
C ASP A 123 17.65 -8.73 -7.81
N MET A 124 17.19 -7.86 -6.91
CA MET A 124 15.77 -7.53 -6.83
C MET A 124 15.39 -6.68 -8.05
N MET A 125 14.64 -7.25 -9.00
CA MET A 125 14.06 -6.50 -10.11
C MET A 125 12.76 -5.84 -9.67
N LEU A 126 12.79 -4.51 -9.58
CA LEU A 126 11.68 -3.67 -9.14
C LEU A 126 11.17 -2.87 -10.32
N LEU A 127 9.89 -3.01 -10.61
CA LEU A 127 9.22 -2.21 -11.62
C LEU A 127 8.66 -0.96 -10.93
N ASN A 128 9.36 0.16 -11.08
CA ASN A 128 9.00 1.41 -10.42
C ASN A 128 8.32 2.35 -11.42
N GLU A 129 7.23 3.00 -11.00
CA GLU A 129 6.62 4.07 -11.78
C GLU A 129 7.29 5.41 -11.43
N ILE A 130 7.74 6.15 -12.44
CA ILE A 130 8.38 7.45 -12.23
C ILE A 130 7.42 8.39 -11.50
N GLY A 131 7.87 8.97 -10.40
CA GLY A 131 7.11 9.88 -9.55
C GLY A 131 6.28 9.20 -8.45
N LYS A 132 6.34 7.86 -8.32
CA LYS A 132 5.69 7.12 -7.23
C LYS A 132 6.70 6.50 -6.27
N GLU A 133 6.24 6.29 -5.04
CA GLU A 133 7.00 5.63 -3.98
C GLU A 133 6.85 4.10 -4.12
N SER A 134 7.97 3.38 -4.18
CA SER A 134 8.07 1.92 -4.19
C SER A 134 8.60 1.43 -2.84
N GLU A 135 7.82 0.61 -2.13
CA GLU A 135 8.21 0.05 -0.84
C GLU A 135 8.86 -1.33 -1.01
N VAL A 136 10.00 -1.53 -0.33
CA VAL A 136 10.69 -2.81 -0.18
C VAL A 136 10.79 -3.11 1.31
N ASN A 137 10.24 -4.25 1.74
CA ASN A 137 10.34 -4.74 3.10
C ASN A 137 11.33 -5.91 3.14
N LEU A 138 12.40 -5.78 3.92
CA LEU A 138 13.42 -6.81 4.09
C LEU A 138 13.36 -7.36 5.51
N ASP A 139 13.05 -8.65 5.61
CA ASP A 139 13.12 -9.51 6.81
C ASP A 139 12.54 -8.89 8.09
N ASN A 140 11.46 -8.12 7.95
CA ASN A 140 10.72 -7.50 9.06
C ASN A 140 11.52 -6.54 9.97
N GLN A 141 12.78 -6.25 9.64
CA GLN A 141 13.66 -5.36 10.41
C GLN A 141 13.87 -4.01 9.73
N PHE A 142 13.79 -3.99 8.39
CA PHE A 142 14.07 -2.81 7.59
C PHE A 142 12.95 -2.56 6.58
N ARG A 143 12.41 -1.34 6.61
CA ARG A 143 11.50 -0.85 5.56
C ARG A 143 12.27 0.18 4.74
N MET A 144 12.26 0.02 3.43
CA MET A 144 12.85 0.99 2.52
C MET A 144 11.80 1.48 1.53
N VAL A 145 11.71 2.79 1.32
CA VAL A 145 10.79 3.40 0.36
C VAL A 145 11.60 4.19 -0.64
N PHE A 146 11.55 3.80 -1.90
CA PHE A 146 12.27 4.43 -3.00
C PHE A 146 11.35 5.34 -3.78
N SER A 147 11.76 6.56 -4.03
CA SER A 147 11.10 7.48 -4.94
C SER A 147 12.03 7.79 -6.09
N THR A 148 11.52 7.64 -7.30
CA THR A 148 12.29 7.86 -8.53
C THR A 148 11.67 9.02 -9.28
N ASN A 149 12.47 10.03 -9.65
CA ASN A 149 12.01 11.18 -10.43
C ASN A 149 12.98 11.44 -11.59
N ARG A 150 12.46 11.57 -12.81
CA ARG A 150 13.27 11.86 -14.00
C ARG A 150 13.59 13.35 -14.06
N GLN A 151 14.87 13.68 -14.13
CA GLN A 151 15.36 15.05 -14.32
C GLN A 151 16.24 15.10 -15.60
N GLY A 152 15.59 15.31 -16.75
CA GLY A 152 16.26 15.31 -18.05
C GLY A 152 16.78 13.91 -18.41
N GLU A 153 18.08 13.79 -18.65
CA GLU A 153 18.76 12.53 -19.00
C GLU A 153 19.11 11.66 -17.78
N HIS A 154 18.86 12.15 -16.57
CA HIS A 154 19.22 11.46 -15.33
C HIS A 154 17.98 11.10 -14.53
N LEU A 155 18.11 10.05 -13.73
CA LEU A 155 17.10 9.57 -12.83
C LEU A 155 17.50 9.89 -11.39
N PHE A 156 16.73 10.74 -10.73
CA PHE A 156 16.95 11.09 -9.33
C PHE A 156 16.23 10.07 -8.44
N VAL A 157 17.01 9.28 -7.71
CA VAL A 157 16.50 8.23 -6.82
C VAL A 157 16.73 8.65 -5.39
N THR A 158 15.65 8.67 -4.60
CA THR A 158 15.68 8.92 -3.15
C THR A 158 15.24 7.66 -2.44
N ALA A 159 15.95 7.24 -1.40
CA ALA A 159 15.60 6.08 -0.59
C ALA A 159 15.35 6.50 0.85
N LYS A 160 14.12 6.37 1.36
CA LYS A 160 13.80 6.51 2.78
C LYS A 160 14.00 5.17 3.46
N ILE A 161 14.94 5.10 4.38
CA ILE A 161 15.31 3.89 5.11
C ILE A 161 14.77 4.03 6.53
N TYR A 162 13.95 3.07 6.93
CA TYR A 162 13.33 3.01 8.25
C TYR A 162 13.89 1.83 9.03
N ASN A 163 14.18 2.06 10.31
CA ASN A 163 14.47 1.00 11.26
C ASN A 163 13.26 0.74 12.15
N PHE A 164 13.09 -0.50 12.57
CA PHE A 164 12.04 -0.87 13.52
C PHE A 164 12.56 -0.75 14.96
N VAL A 165 12.06 0.21 15.72
CA VAL A 165 12.48 0.49 17.11
C VAL A 165 11.24 0.71 17.96
N GLU A 166 11.18 0.09 19.15
CA GLU A 166 10.08 0.29 20.11
C GLU A 166 8.68 0.04 19.50
N ASN A 167 8.57 -0.94 18.60
CA ASN A 167 7.33 -1.31 17.91
C ASN A 167 6.81 -0.28 16.87
N GLU A 168 7.65 0.67 16.46
CA GLU A 168 7.35 1.64 15.40
C GLU A 168 8.49 1.73 14.36
N TYR A 169 8.16 2.06 13.12
CA TYR A 169 9.15 2.38 12.09
C TYR A 169 9.57 3.84 12.20
N ARG A 170 10.84 4.11 12.52
CA ARG A 170 11.40 5.46 12.54
C ARG A 170 12.29 5.67 11.33
N LEU A 171 12.17 6.83 10.68
CA LEU A 171 13.03 7.19 9.55
C LEU A 171 14.46 7.31 10.08
N PHE A 172 15.32 6.44 9.58
CA PHE A 172 16.72 6.41 9.94
C PHE A 172 17.56 7.27 8.99
N SER A 173 17.34 7.13 7.68
CA SER A 173 18.13 7.83 6.67
C SER A 173 17.29 8.11 5.42
N ASN A 174 17.61 9.19 4.71
CA ASN A 174 16.94 9.56 3.45
C ASN A 174 17.97 9.94 2.37
N PRO A 175 18.87 9.03 1.99
CA PRO A 175 19.89 9.35 1.02
C PRO A 175 19.30 9.43 -0.40
N ALA A 176 19.95 10.22 -1.25
CA ALA A 176 19.54 10.42 -2.63
C ALA A 176 20.76 10.33 -3.56
N MET A 177 20.52 9.86 -4.77
CA MET A 177 21.54 9.63 -5.77
C MET A 177 21.00 9.94 -7.17
N LEU A 178 21.89 10.41 -8.03
CA LEU A 178 21.62 10.60 -9.44
C LEU A 178 22.11 9.36 -10.20
N VAL A 179 21.24 8.78 -11.03
CA VAL A 179 21.47 7.54 -11.76
C VAL A 179 21.40 7.86 -13.26
N GLU A 180 22.39 7.40 -14.00
CA GLU A 180 22.42 7.49 -15.46
C GLU A 180 21.83 6.23 -16.10
N ASP A 181 21.27 6.35 -17.30
CA ASP A 181 20.67 5.21 -18.02
C ASP A 181 21.71 4.09 -18.25
N GLN A 182 21.33 2.86 -17.89
CA GLN A 182 22.14 1.64 -17.97
C GLN A 182 23.48 1.68 -17.22
N LYS A 183 23.71 2.65 -16.33
CA LYS A 183 24.94 2.73 -15.53
C LYS A 183 24.65 2.42 -14.06
N PRO A 184 25.48 1.57 -13.42
CA PRO A 184 25.33 1.30 -12.00
C PRO A 184 25.74 2.52 -11.19
N ALA A 185 24.88 2.91 -10.26
CA ALA A 185 25.19 3.89 -9.25
C ALA A 185 25.10 3.23 -7.88
N SER A 186 26.01 3.59 -6.96
CA SER A 186 26.11 2.96 -5.66
C SER A 186 26.04 3.99 -4.53
N MET A 187 25.52 3.55 -3.40
CA MET A 187 25.30 4.37 -2.23
C MET A 187 25.56 3.56 -0.97
N HIS A 188 26.31 4.16 -0.04
CA HIS A 188 26.70 3.52 1.20
C HIS A 188 25.94 4.18 2.34
N VAL A 189 25.20 3.38 3.10
CA VAL A 189 24.44 3.86 4.26
C VAL A 189 25.04 3.23 5.50
N SER A 190 25.51 4.07 6.42
CA SER A 190 26.05 3.62 7.71
C SER A 190 25.01 3.83 8.80
N PHE A 191 24.76 2.80 9.60
CA PHE A 191 23.84 2.79 10.72
C PHE A 191 24.56 3.17 12.03
N PRO A 192 23.84 3.66 13.06
CA PRO A 192 24.44 4.11 14.32
C PRO A 192 25.05 2.96 15.13
N ASP A 193 24.59 1.74 14.89
CA ASP A 193 25.11 0.49 15.46
C ASP A 193 26.36 -0.04 14.72
N GLY A 194 26.87 0.71 13.73
CA GLY A 194 28.04 0.37 12.94
C GLY A 194 27.77 -0.52 11.73
N GLN A 195 26.51 -0.94 11.50
CA GLN A 195 26.15 -1.68 10.29
C GLN A 195 26.32 -0.80 9.05
N ARG A 196 26.67 -1.41 7.92
CA ARG A 196 26.77 -0.73 6.63
C ARG A 196 25.91 -1.48 5.63
N ILE A 197 25.13 -0.72 4.87
CA ILE A 197 24.37 -1.23 3.74
C ILE A 197 24.93 -0.60 2.47
N ASN A 198 25.34 -1.45 1.54
CA ASN A 198 25.68 -1.04 0.19
C ASN A 198 24.45 -1.23 -0.69
N LEU A 199 23.97 -0.14 -1.25
CA LEU A 199 22.88 -0.13 -2.21
C LEU A 199 23.49 0.11 -3.58
N GLN A 200 23.31 -0.85 -4.50
CA GLN A 200 23.66 -0.68 -5.90
C GLN A 200 22.39 -0.69 -6.72
N LEU A 201 22.27 0.30 -7.61
CA LEU A 201 21.09 0.53 -8.41
C LEU A 201 21.46 0.71 -9.88
N VAL A 202 20.78 -0.02 -10.76
CA VAL A 202 20.83 0.18 -12.20
C VAL A 202 19.40 0.41 -12.68
N ALA A 203 19.21 1.42 -13.52
CA ALA A 203 17.92 1.73 -14.11
C ALA A 203 18.01 1.70 -15.64
N ASP A 204 16.93 1.27 -16.29
CA ASP A 204 16.75 1.24 -17.75
C ASP A 204 15.51 2.08 -18.10
N PHE A 205 15.69 3.26 -18.71
CA PHE A 205 14.63 4.28 -18.89
C PHE A 205 14.80 5.25 -20.10
#